data_AF-A0A0F9JIZ9-F1
#
_entry.id   AF-A0A0F9JIZ9-F1
#
_cell.length_a   1.000
_cell.length_b   1.000
_cell.length_c   1.000
_cell.angle_alpha   90.00
_cell.angle_beta   90.00
_cell.angle_gamma   90.00
#
_symmetry.space_group_name_H-M   'P 1'
#
loop_
_entity.id
_entity.type
_entity.pdbx_description
1 polymer ?
#
loop_
_entity_poly.entity_id
_entity_poly.type
_entity_poly.pdbx_seq_one_letter_code
_entity_poly.pdbx_strand_id
1 'polypeptide(L)'
;MEVKGKVNSVAGPRDFNGVIQVGFTLEQDKKFWYNVTGEEQLLKELEKSIILRGAEINFEYDEKTKKVGEITLDKMPDNKEQSKGQDDMTNFEDLLKDAHKKFKNTLEIRTEMLQVDFKEKRAAFKATVIANGCVFEGHGDVNPDNVQGDTAKHWVRIAETRAIVRALRWATNNATVAQEETGGGNGKPGKK
;
A
#
# COMPACT_ATOMS: atom_id res chain seq x y z
N MET A 1 33.97 -10.38 -2.58
CA MET A 1 34.13 -8.91 -2.47
C MET A 1 33.04 -8.38 -1.57
N GLU A 2 33.33 -7.36 -0.79
CA GLU A 2 32.34 -6.72 0.07
C GLU A 2 31.56 -5.67 -0.74
N VAL A 3 30.24 -5.72 -0.67
CA VAL A 3 29.33 -4.85 -1.42
C VAL A 3 28.41 -4.15 -0.44
N LYS A 4 28.41 -2.83 -0.47
CA LYS A 4 27.53 -1.98 0.34
C LYS A 4 26.59 -1.19 -0.54
N GLY A 5 25.32 -1.09 -0.17
CA GLY A 5 24.37 -0.27 -0.91
C GLY A 5 22.99 -0.19 -0.28
N LYS A 6 22.23 0.76 -0.80
CA LYS A 6 20.82 0.92 -0.45
C LYS A 6 19.95 0.03 -1.33
N VAL A 7 19.09 -0.76 -0.72
CA VAL A 7 18.20 -1.70 -1.42
C VAL A 7 17.15 -0.93 -2.22
N ASN A 8 17.12 -1.11 -3.53
CA ASN A 8 16.17 -0.44 -4.43
C ASN A 8 14.90 -1.26 -4.68
N SER A 9 15.02 -2.58 -4.81
CA SER A 9 13.89 -3.49 -5.05
C SER A 9 14.21 -4.88 -4.53
N VAL A 10 13.17 -5.59 -4.11
CA VAL A 10 13.23 -6.93 -3.51
C VAL A 10 12.18 -7.79 -4.19
N ALA A 11 12.49 -9.06 -4.44
CA ALA A 11 11.59 -10.02 -5.06
C ALA A 11 11.83 -11.43 -4.51
N GLY A 12 10.75 -12.12 -4.12
CA GLY A 12 10.81 -13.45 -3.53
C GLY A 12 10.32 -13.43 -2.07
N PRO A 13 10.46 -14.54 -1.32
CA PRO A 13 11.06 -15.80 -1.74
C PRO A 13 10.26 -16.47 -2.85
N ARG A 14 10.96 -16.99 -3.86
CA ARG A 14 10.35 -17.71 -4.98
C ARG A 14 11.20 -18.90 -5.38
N ASP A 15 10.56 -19.95 -5.86
CA ASP A 15 11.25 -21.08 -6.48
C ASP A 15 11.83 -20.65 -7.84
N PHE A 16 13.10 -20.97 -8.06
CA PHE A 16 13.72 -20.91 -9.37
C PHE A 16 14.55 -22.17 -9.58
N ASN A 17 14.10 -23.03 -10.50
CA ASN A 17 14.74 -24.31 -10.81
C ASN A 17 14.92 -25.22 -9.57
N GLY A 18 13.96 -25.25 -8.66
CA GLY A 18 13.98 -26.09 -7.46
C GLY A 18 14.81 -25.52 -6.30
N VAL A 19 15.27 -24.27 -6.42
CA VAL A 19 15.99 -23.55 -5.37
C VAL A 19 15.19 -22.32 -4.98
N ILE A 20 14.83 -22.22 -3.70
CA ILE A 20 14.15 -21.04 -3.17
C ILE A 20 15.17 -19.92 -3.03
N GLN A 21 14.83 -18.76 -3.58
CA GLN A 21 15.70 -17.58 -3.52
C GLN A 21 14.93 -16.29 -3.30
N VAL A 22 15.61 -15.34 -2.64
CA VAL A 22 15.22 -13.92 -2.56
C VAL A 22 16.22 -13.13 -3.38
N GLY A 23 15.71 -12.34 -4.32
CA GLY A 23 16.48 -11.43 -5.14
C GLY A 23 16.34 -9.99 -4.63
N PHE A 24 17.40 -9.20 -4.76
CA PHE A 24 17.35 -7.76 -4.55
C PHE A 24 18.27 -6.99 -5.50
N THR A 25 18.01 -5.70 -5.67
CA THR A 25 18.83 -4.75 -6.44
C THR A 25 19.27 -3.60 -5.54
N LEU A 26 20.39 -2.95 -5.88
CA LEU A 26 20.88 -1.78 -5.16
C LEU A 26 20.61 -0.50 -5.96
N GLU A 27 20.58 0.66 -5.29
CA GLU A 27 20.36 1.95 -5.99
C GLU A 27 21.46 2.26 -7.00
N GLN A 28 22.72 1.90 -6.69
CA GLN A 28 23.85 2.06 -7.60
C GLN A 28 23.81 1.11 -8.80
N ASP A 29 23.10 -0.01 -8.70
CA ASP A 29 22.98 -1.00 -9.77
C ASP A 29 21.58 -1.63 -9.80
N LYS A 30 20.65 -0.86 -10.39
CA LYS A 30 19.23 -1.24 -10.49
C LYS A 30 18.96 -2.36 -11.49
N LYS A 31 19.94 -2.73 -12.31
CA LYS A 31 19.80 -3.77 -13.34
C LYS A 31 20.36 -5.10 -12.88
N PHE A 32 21.25 -5.10 -11.90
CA PHE A 32 21.87 -6.30 -11.37
C PHE A 32 21.13 -6.86 -10.16
N TRP A 33 20.74 -8.13 -10.24
CA TRP A 33 20.05 -8.85 -9.18
C TRP A 33 21.03 -9.70 -8.37
N TYR A 34 21.15 -9.38 -7.09
CA TYR A 34 21.79 -10.20 -6.08
C TYR A 34 20.79 -11.23 -5.56
N ASN A 35 21.18 -12.50 -5.48
CA ASN A 35 20.28 -13.58 -5.06
C ASN A 35 20.83 -14.29 -3.84
N VAL A 36 19.96 -14.48 -2.85
CA VAL A 36 20.21 -15.27 -1.65
C VAL A 36 19.38 -16.53 -1.74
N THR A 37 20.03 -17.68 -1.65
CA THR A 37 19.39 -19.00 -1.65
C THR A 37 19.41 -19.58 -0.25
N GLY A 38 18.34 -20.23 0.18
CA GLY A 38 18.27 -20.83 1.52
C GLY A 38 16.93 -21.48 1.79
N GLU A 39 16.70 -21.83 3.05
CA GLU A 39 15.39 -22.33 3.49
C GLU A 39 14.34 -21.21 3.41
N GLU A 40 13.13 -21.56 2.99
CA GLU A 40 12.05 -20.60 2.75
C GLU A 40 11.76 -19.72 3.97
N GLN A 41 11.78 -20.31 5.17
CA GLN A 41 11.45 -19.61 6.40
C GLN A 41 12.51 -18.54 6.75
N LEU A 42 13.79 -18.88 6.63
CA LEU A 42 14.90 -17.95 6.82
C LEU A 42 14.88 -16.84 5.78
N LEU A 43 14.58 -17.16 4.52
CA LEU A 43 14.47 -16.17 3.46
C LEU A 43 13.31 -15.19 3.69
N LYS A 44 12.18 -15.65 4.23
CA LYS A 44 11.06 -14.77 4.65
C LYS A 44 11.46 -13.84 5.79
N GLU A 45 12.24 -14.32 6.75
CA GLU A 45 12.74 -13.49 7.84
C GLU A 45 13.74 -12.45 7.34
N LEU A 46 14.64 -12.86 6.44
CA LEU A 46 15.64 -12.01 5.81
C LEU A 46 15.01 -10.87 4.99
N GLU A 47 14.00 -11.18 4.18
CA GLU A 47 13.21 -10.20 3.42
C GLU A 47 12.52 -9.18 4.33
N LYS A 48 12.05 -9.62 5.50
CA LYS A 48 11.29 -8.76 6.44
C LYS A 48 12.16 -7.94 7.38
N SER A 49 13.41 -8.33 7.60
CA SER A 49 14.25 -7.73 8.63
C SER A 49 15.47 -6.98 8.07
N ILE A 50 16.08 -7.49 7.00
CA ILE A 50 17.37 -7.00 6.50
C ILE A 50 17.23 -6.50 5.06
N ILE A 51 16.75 -7.35 4.14
CA ILE A 51 16.60 -7.00 2.73
C ILE A 51 15.26 -6.29 2.51
N LEU A 52 15.12 -5.15 3.16
CA LEU A 52 13.97 -4.27 3.02
C LEU A 52 14.29 -3.21 1.99
N ARG A 53 13.30 -2.84 1.18
CA ARG A 53 13.44 -1.67 0.30
C ARG A 53 13.79 -0.43 1.12
N GLY A 54 14.86 0.25 0.71
CA GLY A 54 15.37 1.44 1.37
C GLY A 54 16.39 1.18 2.48
N ALA A 55 16.58 -0.08 2.90
CA ALA A 55 17.61 -0.44 3.86
C ALA A 55 19.00 -0.21 3.27
N GLU A 56 19.94 0.28 4.07
CA GLU A 56 21.36 0.23 3.73
C GLU A 56 21.93 -1.07 4.28
N ILE A 57 22.41 -1.92 3.38
CA ILE A 57 22.96 -3.23 3.72
C ILE A 57 24.39 -3.36 3.22
N ASN A 58 25.13 -4.25 3.87
CA ASN A 58 26.46 -4.68 3.48
C ASN A 58 26.48 -6.20 3.38
N PHE A 59 27.14 -6.75 2.37
CA PHE A 59 27.19 -8.19 2.18
C PHE A 59 28.43 -8.65 1.42
N GLU A 60 28.79 -9.90 1.64
CA GLU A 60 29.80 -10.58 0.84
C GLU A 60 29.21 -11.09 -0.47
N TYR A 61 29.87 -10.78 -1.59
CA TYR A 61 29.50 -11.26 -2.91
C TYR A 61 30.64 -12.02 -3.57
N ASP A 62 30.38 -13.24 -4.02
CA ASP A 62 31.32 -14.02 -4.81
C ASP A 62 30.96 -13.91 -6.30
N GLU A 63 31.79 -13.20 -7.07
CA GLU A 63 31.62 -13.02 -8.51
C GLU A 63 31.66 -14.32 -9.31
N LYS A 64 32.41 -15.34 -8.83
CA LYS A 64 32.56 -16.62 -9.55
C LYS A 64 31.31 -17.48 -9.42
N THR A 65 30.74 -17.52 -8.21
CA THR A 65 29.55 -18.34 -7.92
C THR A 65 28.25 -17.57 -8.00
N LYS A 66 28.32 -16.24 -8.14
CA LYS A 66 27.20 -15.29 -8.10
C LYS A 66 26.35 -15.40 -6.83
N LYS A 67 26.95 -15.85 -5.72
CA LYS A 67 26.27 -16.03 -4.44
C LYS A 67 26.50 -14.84 -3.52
N VAL A 68 25.44 -14.50 -2.79
CA VAL A 68 25.49 -13.57 -1.67
C VAL A 68 25.75 -14.39 -0.40
N GLY A 69 26.78 -13.98 0.35
CA GLY A 69 27.16 -14.53 1.65
C GLY A 69 26.40 -13.85 2.79
N GLU A 70 27.10 -13.61 3.90
CA GLU A 70 26.53 -12.94 5.07
C GLU A 70 26.09 -11.51 4.72
N ILE A 71 24.91 -11.12 5.21
CA ILE A 71 24.32 -9.80 4.98
C ILE A 71 24.11 -9.13 6.34
N THR A 72 24.62 -7.92 6.49
CA THR A 72 24.44 -7.08 7.66
C THR A 72 23.64 -5.83 7.30
N LEU A 73 22.83 -5.39 8.26
CA LEU A 73 22.01 -4.18 8.15
C LEU A 73 22.78 -3.02 8.79
N ASP A 74 23.15 -2.04 7.97
CA ASP A 74 23.79 -0.81 8.46
C ASP A 74 22.75 0.22 8.90
N LYS A 75 21.65 0.33 8.16
CA LYS A 75 20.58 1.30 8.45
C LYS A 75 19.22 0.79 8.00
N MET A 76 18.23 0.88 8.89
CA MET A 76 16.83 0.62 8.55
C MET A 76 16.28 1.69 7.58
N PRO A 77 15.36 1.31 6.68
CA PRO A 77 14.68 2.27 5.81
C PRO A 77 13.89 3.27 6.65
N ASP A 78 13.92 4.53 6.24
CA ASP A 78 12.96 5.51 6.75
C ASP A 78 11.54 5.04 6.34
N ASN A 79 10.55 5.17 7.24
CA ASN A 79 9.15 4.70 7.09
C ASN A 79 8.43 5.06 5.75
N LYS A 80 9.05 5.85 4.88
CA LYS A 80 8.50 6.26 3.58
C LYS A 80 8.82 5.29 2.42
N GLU A 81 9.75 4.34 2.56
CA GLU A 81 10.28 3.57 1.41
C GLU A 81 9.84 2.10 1.29
N GLN A 82 9.20 1.52 2.32
CA GLN A 82 8.70 0.14 2.28
C GLN A 82 7.49 -0.06 1.33
N SER A 83 7.00 1.01 0.68
CA SER A 83 5.57 1.18 0.46
C SER A 83 4.99 0.85 -0.94
N LYS A 84 5.70 0.14 -1.82
CA LYS A 84 5.43 0.26 -3.28
C LYS A 84 4.68 -0.88 -3.97
N GLY A 85 3.73 -1.53 -3.30
CA GLY A 85 2.89 -2.54 -3.97
C GLY A 85 1.50 -2.76 -3.37
N GLN A 86 1.40 -2.66 -2.04
CA GLN A 86 0.14 -2.70 -1.29
C GLN A 86 0.02 -1.51 -0.31
N ASP A 87 1.12 -0.78 -0.17
CA ASP A 87 1.39 0.30 0.77
C ASP A 87 1.31 1.70 0.10
N ASP A 88 0.93 1.78 -1.17
CA ASP A 88 0.64 3.07 -1.83
C ASP A 88 -0.80 3.51 -1.56
N MET A 89 -1.63 2.72 -0.89
CA MET A 89 -2.99 3.12 -0.54
C MET A 89 -3.00 4.16 0.58
N THR A 90 -3.81 5.20 0.41
CA THR A 90 -4.17 6.10 1.51
C THR A 90 -5.34 5.51 2.30
N ASN A 91 -5.71 6.12 3.41
CA ASN A 91 -6.94 5.79 4.15
C ASN A 91 -7.70 7.08 4.48
N PHE A 92 -8.92 6.94 5.01
CA PHE A 92 -9.73 8.09 5.38
C PHE A 92 -9.06 8.99 6.43
N GLU A 93 -8.37 8.41 7.41
CA GLU A 93 -7.70 9.15 8.48
C GLU A 93 -6.59 10.08 7.94
N ASP A 94 -5.73 9.56 7.08
CA ASP A 94 -4.62 10.33 6.48
C ASP A 94 -5.12 11.42 5.55
N LEU A 95 -6.14 11.12 4.73
CA LEU A 95 -6.78 12.11 3.87
C LEU A 95 -7.42 13.25 4.67
N LEU A 96 -8.08 12.93 5.77
CA LEU A 96 -8.73 13.92 6.62
C LEU A 96 -7.69 14.78 7.36
N LYS A 97 -6.61 14.18 7.87
CA LYS A 97 -5.48 14.91 8.46
C LYS A 97 -4.85 15.86 7.46
N ASP A 98 -4.58 15.40 6.24
CA ASP A 98 -3.99 16.22 5.18
C ASP A 98 -4.92 17.38 4.79
N ALA A 99 -6.22 17.13 4.70
CA ALA A 99 -7.22 18.16 4.43
C ALA A 99 -7.25 19.22 5.54
N HIS A 100 -7.29 18.83 6.82
CA HIS A 100 -7.24 19.77 7.93
C HIS A 100 -5.94 20.58 7.96
N LYS A 101 -4.81 19.94 7.66
CA LYS A 101 -3.51 20.64 7.58
C LYS A 101 -3.48 21.66 6.44
N LYS A 102 -3.99 21.28 5.27
CA LYS A 102 -3.97 22.09 4.04
C LYS A 102 -4.97 23.25 4.08
N PHE A 103 -6.17 23.01 4.60
CA PHE A 103 -7.30 23.92 4.50
C PHE A 103 -7.70 24.57 5.84
N LYS A 104 -7.18 24.06 6.97
CA LYS A 104 -7.41 24.62 8.31
C LYS A 104 -8.91 24.85 8.57
N ASN A 105 -9.30 26.10 8.82
CA ASN A 105 -10.65 26.47 9.24
C ASN A 105 -11.63 26.64 8.06
N THR A 106 -11.20 26.40 6.82
CA THR A 106 -12.08 26.53 5.64
C THR A 106 -12.59 25.19 5.13
N LEU A 107 -12.22 24.07 5.76
CA LEU A 107 -12.64 22.75 5.32
C LEU A 107 -14.10 22.50 5.69
N GLU A 108 -14.94 22.28 4.68
CA GLU A 108 -16.31 21.81 4.85
C GLU A 108 -16.51 20.54 4.00
N ILE A 109 -17.21 19.56 4.56
CA ILE A 109 -17.54 18.31 3.87
C ILE A 109 -19.06 18.11 3.97
N ARG A 110 -19.71 17.94 2.84
CA ARG A 110 -21.15 17.62 2.73
C ARG A 110 -21.33 16.29 2.03
N THR A 111 -22.36 15.55 2.39
CA THR A 111 -22.77 14.31 1.72
C THR A 111 -24.23 14.39 1.29
N GLU A 112 -24.53 13.73 0.17
CA GLU A 112 -25.85 13.61 -0.41
C GLU A 112 -26.08 12.14 -0.79
N MET A 113 -27.14 11.54 -0.27
CA MET A 113 -27.58 10.21 -0.67
C MET A 113 -28.30 10.31 -2.01
N LEU A 114 -27.70 9.76 -3.06
CA LEU A 114 -28.26 9.79 -4.41
C LEU A 114 -29.24 8.65 -4.67
N GLN A 115 -28.93 7.47 -4.13
CA GLN A 115 -29.74 6.27 -4.30
C GLN A 115 -29.61 5.34 -3.10
N VAL A 116 -30.71 4.70 -2.71
CA VAL A 116 -30.72 3.58 -1.78
C VAL A 116 -31.76 2.54 -2.21
N ASP A 117 -31.34 1.29 -2.32
CA ASP A 117 -32.20 0.12 -2.53
C ASP A 117 -31.90 -0.89 -1.42
N PHE A 118 -32.84 -1.03 -0.48
CA PHE A 118 -32.70 -1.95 0.65
C PHE A 118 -32.90 -3.42 0.25
N LYS A 119 -33.62 -3.69 -0.83
CA LYS A 119 -33.87 -5.05 -1.30
C LYS A 119 -32.62 -5.61 -1.98
N GLU A 120 -32.04 -4.83 -2.89
CA GLU A 120 -30.83 -5.20 -3.63
C GLU A 120 -29.54 -4.82 -2.89
N LYS A 121 -29.64 -4.15 -1.73
CA LYS A 121 -28.53 -3.63 -0.91
C LYS A 121 -27.57 -2.77 -1.72
N ARG A 122 -28.12 -1.81 -2.46
CA ARG A 122 -27.36 -0.86 -3.29
C ARG A 122 -27.48 0.55 -2.74
N ALA A 123 -26.36 1.26 -2.63
CA ALA A 123 -26.35 2.67 -2.25
C ALA A 123 -25.40 3.45 -3.17
N ALA A 124 -25.74 4.71 -3.44
CA ALA A 124 -24.85 5.68 -4.06
C ALA A 124 -24.92 7.01 -3.31
N PHE A 125 -23.76 7.60 -3.05
CA PHE A 125 -23.61 8.89 -2.39
C PHE A 125 -22.71 9.80 -3.22
N LYS A 126 -22.93 11.10 -3.09
CA LYS A 126 -21.99 12.15 -3.50
C LYS A 126 -21.47 12.85 -2.26
N ALA A 127 -20.18 13.10 -2.21
CA ALA A 127 -19.56 13.98 -1.23
C ALA A 127 -18.99 15.21 -1.92
N THR A 128 -19.15 16.36 -1.29
CA THR A 128 -18.65 17.65 -1.75
C THR A 128 -17.75 18.23 -0.66
N VAL A 129 -16.47 18.39 -0.98
CA VAL A 129 -15.48 19.07 -0.14
C VAL A 129 -15.33 20.50 -0.63
N ILE A 130 -15.60 21.46 0.24
CA ILE A 130 -15.46 22.90 -0.04
C ILE A 130 -14.30 23.42 0.80
N ALA A 131 -13.30 24.04 0.17
CA ALA A 131 -12.16 24.61 0.88
C ALA A 131 -11.44 25.67 0.05
N ASN A 132 -11.00 26.77 0.69
CA ASN A 132 -10.31 27.89 0.02
C ASN A 132 -11.02 28.41 -1.25
N GLY A 133 -12.36 28.38 -1.30
CA GLY A 133 -13.14 28.77 -2.48
C GLY A 133 -13.17 27.74 -3.62
N CYS A 134 -12.51 26.59 -3.46
CA CYS A 134 -12.59 25.44 -4.37
C CYS A 134 -13.68 24.47 -3.93
N VAL A 135 -14.22 23.74 -4.90
CA VAL A 135 -15.19 22.65 -4.69
C VAL A 135 -14.63 21.37 -5.33
N PHE A 136 -14.61 20.29 -4.55
CA PHE A 136 -14.15 18.97 -4.98
C PHE A 136 -15.24 17.94 -4.73
N GLU A 137 -15.53 17.09 -5.70
CA GLU A 137 -16.64 16.14 -5.62
C GLU A 137 -16.18 14.70 -5.82
N GLY A 138 -16.77 13.79 -5.05
CA GLY A 138 -16.51 12.37 -5.11
C GLY A 138 -17.82 11.59 -5.03
N HIS A 139 -17.92 10.50 -5.79
CA HIS A 139 -19.08 9.62 -5.78
C HIS A 139 -18.68 8.26 -5.22
N GLY A 140 -19.47 7.70 -4.31
CA GLY A 140 -19.23 6.39 -3.71
C GLY A 140 -20.45 5.51 -3.89
N ASP A 141 -20.24 4.30 -4.38
CA ASP A 141 -21.27 3.31 -4.61
C ASP A 141 -20.94 2.00 -3.91
N VAL A 142 -22.00 1.27 -3.54
CA VAL A 142 -21.93 -0.08 -2.99
C VAL A 142 -23.03 -0.93 -3.60
N ASN A 143 -22.69 -2.18 -3.89
CA ASN A 143 -23.60 -3.28 -4.19
C ASN A 143 -23.03 -4.59 -3.61
N PRO A 144 -23.82 -5.68 -3.53
CA PRO A 144 -23.33 -6.96 -2.99
C PRO A 144 -22.09 -7.54 -3.69
N ASP A 145 -21.81 -7.14 -4.93
CA ASP A 145 -20.68 -7.64 -5.70
C ASP A 145 -19.36 -6.90 -5.37
N ASN A 146 -19.44 -5.70 -4.78
CA ASN A 146 -18.28 -4.82 -4.55
C ASN A 146 -17.98 -4.51 -3.07
N VAL A 147 -18.66 -5.17 -2.14
CA VAL A 147 -18.42 -5.09 -0.69
C VAL A 147 -18.44 -6.48 -0.07
N GLN A 148 -17.47 -6.78 0.80
CA GLN A 148 -17.32 -8.12 1.39
C GLN A 148 -17.03 -8.06 2.89
N GLY A 149 -17.06 -9.23 3.53
CA GLY A 149 -16.73 -9.40 4.94
C GLY A 149 -17.65 -8.60 5.87
N ASP A 150 -17.09 -8.08 6.96
CA ASP A 150 -17.86 -7.34 7.96
C ASP A 150 -18.38 -6.00 7.47
N THR A 151 -17.73 -5.41 6.45
CA THR A 151 -18.18 -4.13 5.86
C THR A 151 -19.50 -4.26 5.10
N ALA A 152 -19.84 -5.45 4.61
CA ALA A 152 -21.09 -5.71 3.91
C ALA A 152 -22.34 -5.48 4.79
N LYS A 153 -22.21 -5.61 6.12
CA LYS A 153 -23.30 -5.31 7.08
C LYS A 153 -23.61 -3.81 7.17
N HIS A 154 -22.68 -2.97 6.74
CA HIS A 154 -22.75 -1.50 6.85
C HIS A 154 -22.70 -0.82 5.47
N TRP A 155 -23.23 -1.49 4.44
CA TRP A 155 -23.14 -1.10 3.03
C TRP A 155 -23.53 0.37 2.73
N VAL A 156 -24.56 0.91 3.38
CA VAL A 156 -24.94 2.34 3.24
C VAL A 156 -23.81 3.26 3.69
N ARG A 157 -23.22 2.98 4.85
CA ARG A 157 -22.12 3.78 5.42
C ARG A 157 -20.86 3.65 4.57
N ILE A 158 -20.60 2.47 4.02
CA ILE A 158 -19.46 2.25 3.11
C ILE A 158 -19.61 3.07 1.84
N ALA A 159 -20.82 3.17 1.26
CA ALA A 159 -21.05 4.02 0.08
C ALA A 159 -20.78 5.50 0.39
N GLU A 160 -21.24 6.00 1.54
CA GLU A 160 -20.96 7.36 1.99
C GLU A 160 -19.47 7.59 2.22
N THR A 161 -18.79 6.71 2.95
CA THR A 161 -17.35 6.81 3.20
C THR A 161 -16.55 6.81 1.90
N ARG A 162 -16.90 5.96 0.93
CA ARG A 162 -16.28 5.93 -0.42
C ARG A 162 -16.42 7.26 -1.15
N ALA A 163 -17.57 7.91 -1.02
CA ALA A 163 -17.79 9.23 -1.61
C ALA A 163 -16.85 10.27 -0.98
N ILE A 164 -16.78 10.28 0.35
CA ILE A 164 -15.94 11.22 1.11
C ILE A 164 -14.45 11.04 0.77
N VAL A 165 -13.91 9.83 0.79
CA VAL A 165 -12.48 9.60 0.49
C VAL A 165 -12.13 10.01 -0.93
N ARG A 166 -13.01 9.77 -1.91
CA ARG A 166 -12.81 10.22 -3.30
C ARG A 166 -12.80 11.74 -3.41
N ALA A 167 -13.70 12.44 -2.72
CA ALA A 167 -13.72 13.90 -2.71
C ALA A 167 -12.47 14.48 -2.03
N LEU A 168 -12.05 13.89 -0.90
CA LEU A 168 -10.85 14.29 -0.17
C LEU A 168 -9.58 14.08 -0.98
N ARG A 169 -9.45 12.99 -1.75
CA ARG A 169 -8.32 12.75 -2.65
C ARG A 169 -8.12 13.89 -3.65
N TRP A 170 -9.20 14.37 -4.26
CA TRP A 170 -9.13 15.53 -5.14
C TRP A 170 -8.68 16.78 -4.38
N ALA A 171 -9.27 17.02 -3.20
CA ALA A 171 -8.94 18.18 -2.38
C ALA A 171 -7.47 18.16 -1.90
N THR A 172 -6.94 17.01 -1.51
CA THR A 172 -5.57 16.86 -1.01
C THR A 172 -4.52 16.68 -2.10
N ASN A 173 -4.93 16.57 -3.37
CA ASN A 173 -4.05 16.20 -4.49
C ASN A 173 -3.39 14.82 -4.27
N ASN A 174 -4.17 13.85 -3.78
CA ASN A 174 -3.73 12.49 -3.54
C ASN A 174 -4.25 11.54 -4.65
N ALA A 175 -3.35 11.11 -5.52
CA ALA A 175 -3.66 10.22 -6.64
C ALA A 175 -3.82 8.75 -6.24
N THR A 176 -3.56 8.36 -4.98
CA THR A 176 -3.60 6.96 -4.56
C THR A 176 -4.98 6.52 -4.08
N VAL A 177 -5.32 5.24 -4.32
CA VAL A 177 -6.62 4.68 -3.93
C VAL A 177 -6.75 4.62 -2.42
N ALA A 178 -7.91 4.98 -1.87
CA ALA A 178 -8.16 4.84 -0.45
C ALA A 178 -8.60 3.42 -0.08
N GLN A 179 -8.18 2.91 1.08
CA GLN A 179 -8.51 1.57 1.56
C GLN A 179 -10.03 1.28 1.53
N GLU A 180 -10.85 2.27 1.88
CA GLU A 180 -12.32 2.19 1.91
C GLU A 180 -12.95 1.95 0.51
N GLU A 181 -12.20 2.22 -0.56
CA GLU A 181 -12.61 1.94 -1.94
C GLU A 181 -12.49 0.45 -2.31
N THR A 182 -11.76 -0.36 -1.54
CA THR A 182 -11.33 -1.72 -1.94
C THR A 182 -12.17 -2.89 -1.39
N GLY A 183 -13.38 -2.61 -0.89
CA GLY A 183 -14.35 -3.69 -0.56
C GLY A 183 -14.09 -4.46 0.73
N GLY A 184 -13.16 -4.00 1.57
CA GLY A 184 -12.96 -4.55 2.92
C GLY A 184 -12.20 -5.89 2.96
N GLY A 185 -11.36 -6.16 1.95
CA GLY A 185 -10.43 -7.29 1.98
C GLY A 185 -9.31 -7.05 2.98
N ASN A 186 -9.50 -7.42 4.25
CA ASN A 186 -8.38 -7.64 5.15
C ASN A 186 -7.43 -8.63 4.47
N GLY A 187 -6.20 -8.19 4.20
CA GLY A 187 -5.11 -9.00 3.70
C GLY A 187 -4.70 -10.10 4.68
N LYS A 188 -5.51 -11.14 4.82
CA LYS A 188 -5.10 -12.48 5.22
C LYS A 188 -5.81 -13.47 4.30
N PRO A 189 -5.08 -14.20 3.44
CA PRO A 189 -5.67 -15.36 2.79
C PRO A 189 -6.15 -16.30 3.89
N GLY A 190 -7.47 -16.50 3.96
CA GLY A 190 -8.03 -17.55 4.79
C GLY A 190 -7.36 -18.86 4.37
N LYS A 191 -6.64 -19.48 5.31
CA LYS A 191 -6.20 -20.86 5.16
C LYS A 191 -7.45 -21.68 4.85
N LYS A 192 -7.54 -22.20 3.63
CA LYS A 192 -8.37 -23.37 3.35
C LYS A 192 -7.70 -24.60 3.94
#